data_AF-A0ABD6ELT7-F1
#
_entry.id   AF-A0ABD6ELT7-F1
#
_cell.length_a   1.000
_cell.length_b   1.000
_cell.length_c   1.000
_cell.angle_alpha   90.00
_cell.angle_beta   90.00
_cell.angle_gamma   90.00
#
_symmetry.space_group_name_H-M   'P 1'
#
loop_
_entity.id
_entity.type
_entity.pdbx_description
1 polymer ?
#
loop_
_entity_poly.entity_id
_entity_poly.type
_entity_poly.pdbx_seq_one_letter_code
_entity_poly.pdbx_strand_id
1 'polypeptide(L)'
;MFSKKKKKLSLLQLLPSSISKSSQYVISIEVKSREPEGTYQAVVNITASVSLDRELQLIVGEFVQNELVEDTQLRYLCQSAALNRGALESLSNVHMATHTLLDARDGAMYSVQIVHSAPLLLSMILVYGREQRLLCMAHLVGADCLPSKEQLDSNLQFLPHLSSPEERAFVVMNKDGDFAIVKGKWTGFSRRIPGEKGEKAKPGSPGKLRVDAFNLLKNTIQKFEIPESDGTAQFIIGDAQARLTGKRIHCRSTLTAEHIASIFSVATLFVLCNPDKIRAESDTTTIGYPCHKWPFTIACGYGEAIPTNRYLSTGGEDGASGIDLTPIMLAVCGGSGDAGACGACGACGACGACGGCGSCGGCGGCGGCG
;
A
#
# COMPACT_ATOMS: atom_id res chain seq x y z
N MET A 1 -16.20 -10.46 62.64
CA MET A 1 -15.06 -10.74 61.75
C MET A 1 -15.61 -10.84 60.34
N PHE A 2 -15.29 -9.90 59.44
CA PHE A 2 -15.75 -9.98 58.04
C PHE A 2 -14.95 -11.08 57.34
N SER A 3 -15.61 -12.15 56.89
CA SER A 3 -14.99 -13.12 55.99
C SER A 3 -14.83 -12.48 54.61
N LYS A 4 -13.68 -11.84 54.38
CA LYS A 4 -13.33 -11.27 53.07
C LYS A 4 -12.86 -12.40 52.16
N LYS A 5 -13.76 -12.97 51.34
CA LYS A 5 -13.33 -13.67 50.12
C LYS A 5 -12.69 -12.63 49.20
N LYS A 6 -11.36 -12.50 49.24
CA LYS A 6 -10.60 -11.65 48.32
C LYS A 6 -10.68 -12.25 46.92
N LYS A 7 -11.54 -11.71 46.06
CA LYS A 7 -11.51 -11.99 44.63
C LYS A 7 -10.31 -11.23 44.05
N LYS A 8 -9.22 -11.93 43.75
CA LYS A 8 -8.03 -11.34 43.10
C LYS A 8 -8.20 -11.45 41.59
N LEU A 9 -8.22 -10.32 40.90
CA LEU A 9 -8.08 -10.23 39.46
C LEU A 9 -6.67 -9.76 39.14
N SER A 10 -6.00 -10.41 38.20
CA SER A 10 -4.72 -9.92 37.69
C SER A 10 -4.92 -8.73 36.75
N LEU A 11 -3.89 -7.89 36.61
CA LEU A 11 -3.94 -6.77 35.66
C LEU A 11 -4.18 -7.27 34.23
N LEU A 12 -3.56 -8.39 33.84
CA LEU A 12 -3.76 -9.01 32.52
C LEU A 12 -5.22 -9.39 32.25
N GLN A 13 -5.96 -9.84 33.28
CA GLN A 13 -7.38 -10.17 33.15
C GLN A 13 -8.28 -8.94 33.03
N LEU A 14 -7.78 -7.76 33.40
CA LEU A 14 -8.48 -6.49 33.27
C LEU A 14 -8.19 -5.79 31.94
N LEU A 15 -7.12 -6.18 31.22
CA LEU A 15 -6.81 -5.55 29.94
C LEU A 15 -7.85 -5.90 28.88
N PRO A 16 -8.16 -4.96 27.97
CA PRO A 16 -8.99 -5.25 26.81
C PRO A 16 -8.41 -6.38 25.96
N SER A 17 -9.26 -7.13 25.27
CA SER A 17 -8.81 -8.07 24.24
C SER A 17 -8.08 -7.32 23.13
N SER A 18 -7.24 -8.01 22.35
CA SER A 18 -6.45 -7.41 21.25
C SER A 18 -7.30 -6.65 20.22
N ILE A 19 -8.59 -6.95 20.15
CA ILE A 19 -9.55 -6.44 19.17
C ILE A 19 -10.38 -5.26 19.72
N SER A 20 -10.36 -5.03 21.06
CA SER A 20 -11.14 -3.97 21.71
C SER A 20 -10.25 -2.93 22.37
N LYS A 21 -10.67 -1.65 22.32
CA LYS A 21 -10.00 -0.55 23.05
C LYS A 21 -10.41 -0.47 24.51
N SER A 22 -11.51 -1.15 24.89
CA SER A 22 -12.01 -1.15 26.26
C SER A 22 -12.63 -2.49 26.66
N SER A 23 -12.59 -2.77 27.95
CA SER A 23 -13.25 -3.91 28.59
C SER A 23 -13.99 -3.40 29.83
N GLN A 24 -15.18 -3.95 30.05
CA GLN A 24 -16.01 -3.66 31.21
C GLN A 24 -16.14 -4.94 32.05
N TYR A 25 -15.89 -4.82 33.35
CA TYR A 25 -16.01 -5.89 34.32
C TYR A 25 -16.99 -5.46 35.40
N VAL A 26 -18.04 -6.25 35.57
CA VAL A 26 -19.04 -6.07 36.63
C VAL A 26 -18.82 -7.15 37.68
N ILE A 27 -18.55 -6.75 38.91
CA ILE A 27 -18.29 -7.65 40.03
C ILE A 27 -19.31 -7.38 41.12
N SER A 28 -20.21 -8.33 41.35
CA SER A 28 -21.12 -8.30 42.49
C SER A 28 -20.46 -8.92 43.73
N ILE A 29 -20.52 -8.20 44.85
CA ILE A 29 -19.98 -8.58 46.15
C ILE A 29 -21.12 -8.60 47.15
N GLU A 30 -21.34 -9.74 47.79
CA GLU A 30 -22.33 -9.87 48.85
C GLU A 30 -21.76 -9.27 50.15
N VAL A 31 -22.50 -8.32 50.73
CA VAL A 31 -22.14 -7.62 51.95
C VAL A 31 -23.14 -7.98 53.04
N LYS A 32 -22.68 -8.74 54.04
CA LYS A 32 -23.50 -9.07 55.21
C LYS A 32 -23.47 -7.92 56.21
N SER A 33 -24.65 -7.39 56.55
CA SER A 33 -24.81 -6.43 57.65
C SER A 33 -24.57 -7.10 59.00
N ARG A 34 -24.28 -6.29 60.02
CA ARG A 34 -24.29 -6.72 61.42
C ARG A 34 -25.72 -6.89 61.97
N GLU A 35 -26.71 -6.32 61.30
CA GLU A 35 -28.12 -6.45 61.68
C GLU A 35 -28.73 -7.75 61.14
N PRO A 36 -29.73 -8.33 61.83
CA PRO A 36 -30.14 -9.73 61.61
C PRO A 36 -30.71 -10.07 60.22
N GLU A 37 -31.13 -9.09 59.41
CA GLU A 37 -31.90 -9.36 58.17
C GLU A 37 -31.38 -8.63 56.91
N GLY A 38 -30.29 -7.88 56.99
CA GLY A 38 -29.77 -7.12 55.84
C GLY A 38 -28.69 -7.86 55.05
N THR A 39 -29.07 -8.61 54.02
CA THR A 39 -28.11 -9.06 52.99
C THR A 39 -28.07 -8.02 51.88
N TYR A 40 -26.96 -7.30 51.77
CA TYR A 40 -26.78 -6.26 50.75
C TYR A 40 -25.90 -6.78 49.61
N GLN A 41 -26.11 -6.28 48.39
CA GLN A 41 -25.21 -6.50 47.27
C GLN A 41 -24.52 -5.20 46.90
N ALA A 42 -23.19 -5.20 46.89
CA ALA A 42 -22.39 -4.14 46.32
C ALA A 42 -21.98 -4.53 44.89
N VAL A 43 -22.21 -3.66 43.92
CA VAL A 43 -21.78 -3.86 42.53
C VAL A 43 -20.59 -2.96 42.26
N VAL A 44 -19.48 -3.56 41.82
CA VAL A 44 -18.26 -2.84 41.40
C VAL A 44 -18.16 -2.92 39.89
N ASN A 45 -18.20 -1.76 39.24
CA ASN A 45 -17.98 -1.63 37.79
C ASN A 45 -16.56 -1.15 37.54
N ILE A 46 -15.78 -1.92 36.79
CA ILE A 46 -14.42 -1.57 36.38
C ILE A 46 -14.41 -1.47 34.86
N THR A 47 -14.08 -0.29 34.34
CA THR A 47 -13.80 -0.10 32.91
C THR A 47 -12.31 0.07 32.73
N ALA A 48 -11.69 -0.80 31.94
CA ALA A 48 -10.31 -0.65 31.52
C ALA A 48 -10.29 -0.24 30.05
N SER A 49 -9.44 0.73 29.71
CA SER A 49 -9.22 1.15 28.32
C SER A 49 -7.74 1.32 28.06
N VAL A 50 -7.28 0.83 26.92
CA VAL A 50 -5.89 1.01 26.48
C VAL A 50 -5.91 1.80 25.19
N SER A 51 -5.30 2.98 25.24
CA SER A 51 -4.93 3.75 24.06
C SER A 51 -3.41 3.75 23.92
N LEU A 52 -2.96 3.58 22.69
CA LEU A 52 -1.59 3.88 22.30
C LEU A 52 -1.63 5.15 21.47
N ASP A 53 -0.57 5.93 21.52
CA ASP A 53 -0.36 7.07 20.66
C ASP A 53 1.07 7.00 20.16
N ARG A 54 1.24 6.64 18.88
CA ARG A 54 2.53 6.35 18.23
C ARG A 54 2.79 7.38 17.14
N GLU A 55 3.99 7.95 17.14
CA GLU A 55 4.50 8.82 16.07
C GLU A 55 5.75 8.15 15.52
N LEU A 56 5.55 7.35 14.47
CA LEU A 56 6.60 6.53 13.88
C LEU A 56 7.25 7.29 12.74
N GLN A 57 8.56 7.47 12.82
CA GLN A 57 9.37 8.07 11.76
C GLN A 57 9.94 6.99 10.84
N LEU A 58 9.70 7.15 9.54
CA LEU A 58 10.20 6.29 8.46
C LEU A 58 11.65 6.62 8.12
N ILE A 59 12.48 5.60 8.20
CA ILE A 59 13.83 5.52 7.67
C ILE A 59 13.78 4.56 6.47
N VAL A 60 13.90 5.12 5.28
CA VAL A 60 13.77 4.39 4.02
C VAL A 60 15.07 3.63 3.76
N GLY A 61 15.02 2.29 3.77
CA GLY A 61 16.07 1.45 3.18
C GLY A 61 15.99 1.36 1.65
N GLU A 62 17.01 0.74 1.06
CA GLU A 62 17.17 0.62 -0.39
C GLU A 62 16.56 -0.69 -0.91
N PHE A 63 16.09 -0.68 -2.15
CA PHE A 63 15.69 -1.89 -2.85
C PHE A 63 16.93 -2.63 -3.33
N VAL A 64 16.98 -3.92 -3.01
CA VAL A 64 18.02 -4.83 -3.46
C VAL A 64 17.33 -5.97 -4.20
N GLN A 65 17.94 -6.41 -5.29
CA GLN A 65 17.51 -7.62 -5.97
C GLN A 65 17.99 -8.83 -5.17
N ASN A 66 17.06 -9.71 -4.81
CA ASN A 66 17.30 -10.92 -4.06
C ASN A 66 16.83 -12.13 -4.87
N GLU A 67 17.66 -13.17 -4.88
CA GLU A 67 17.30 -14.46 -5.44
C GLU A 67 16.49 -15.26 -4.42
N LEU A 68 15.39 -15.88 -4.85
CA LEU A 68 14.55 -16.73 -4.00
C LEU A 68 15.16 -18.11 -3.83
N VAL A 69 16.06 -18.24 -2.85
CA VAL A 69 16.67 -19.52 -2.47
C VAL A 69 15.60 -20.51 -1.99
N GLU A 70 15.72 -21.77 -2.43
CA GLU A 70 14.89 -22.90 -1.98
C GLU A 70 14.92 -23.05 -0.44
N ASP A 71 13.84 -23.61 0.11
CA ASP A 71 13.68 -23.90 1.54
C ASP A 71 13.80 -22.68 2.49
N THR A 72 13.72 -21.46 1.98
CA THR A 72 13.68 -20.25 2.80
C THR A 72 12.26 -19.82 3.16
N GLN A 73 12.09 -19.20 4.33
CA GLN A 73 10.81 -18.62 4.75
C GLN A 73 10.32 -17.56 3.76
N LEU A 74 11.24 -16.76 3.21
CA LEU A 74 10.92 -15.74 2.21
C LEU A 74 10.28 -16.36 0.96
N ARG A 75 10.87 -17.44 0.43
CA ARG A 75 10.31 -18.15 -0.72
C ARG A 75 8.92 -18.70 -0.43
N TYR A 76 8.70 -19.30 0.74
CA TYR A 76 7.39 -19.78 1.15
C TYR A 76 6.32 -18.66 1.16
N LEU A 77 6.68 -17.49 1.69
CA LEU A 77 5.79 -16.32 1.71
C LEU A 77 5.53 -15.80 0.29
N CYS A 78 6.56 -15.68 -0.54
CA CYS A 78 6.44 -15.26 -1.94
C CYS A 78 5.56 -16.23 -2.75
N GLN A 79 5.74 -17.54 -2.58
CA GLN A 79 4.93 -18.56 -3.25
C GLN A 79 3.45 -18.45 -2.85
N SER A 80 3.19 -18.19 -1.57
CA SER A 80 1.82 -18.05 -1.04
C SER A 80 1.14 -16.80 -1.58
N ALA A 81 1.87 -15.69 -1.67
CA ALA A 81 1.37 -14.38 -2.05
C ALA A 81 1.42 -14.09 -3.57
N ALA A 82 2.14 -14.86 -4.37
CA ALA A 82 2.26 -14.66 -5.81
C ALA A 82 0.94 -14.96 -6.52
N LEU A 83 0.51 -14.04 -7.38
CA LEU A 83 -0.67 -14.24 -8.23
C LEU A 83 -0.32 -15.05 -9.50
N ASN A 84 0.92 -14.98 -9.97
CA ASN A 84 1.42 -15.80 -11.06
C ASN A 84 2.39 -16.87 -10.56
N ARG A 85 1.84 -17.90 -9.90
CA ARG A 85 2.63 -19.03 -9.35
C ARG A 85 3.34 -19.85 -10.44
N GLY A 86 2.84 -19.83 -11.67
CA GLY A 86 3.46 -20.52 -12.80
C GLY A 86 4.81 -19.93 -13.22
N ALA A 87 5.10 -18.67 -12.85
CA ALA A 87 6.39 -18.03 -13.08
C ALA A 87 7.40 -18.25 -11.93
N LEU A 88 7.03 -19.04 -10.91
CA LEU A 88 7.95 -19.37 -9.82
C LEU A 88 8.86 -20.52 -10.27
N GLU A 89 10.10 -20.16 -10.59
CA GLU A 89 11.17 -21.09 -10.93
C GLU A 89 12.16 -21.22 -9.77
N SER A 90 13.07 -22.20 -9.87
CA SER A 90 14.10 -22.42 -8.83
C SER A 90 14.96 -21.19 -8.51
N LEU A 91 15.14 -20.26 -9.47
CA LEU A 91 15.99 -19.07 -9.35
C LEU A 91 15.22 -17.75 -9.61
N SER A 92 13.94 -17.66 -9.21
CA SER A 92 13.18 -16.42 -9.38
C SER A 92 13.76 -15.25 -8.57
N ASN A 93 13.82 -14.07 -9.18
CA ASN A 93 14.28 -12.84 -8.52
C ASN A 93 13.10 -12.02 -7.96
N VAL A 94 13.34 -11.40 -6.80
CA VAL A 94 12.45 -10.42 -6.18
C VAL A 94 13.24 -9.15 -5.85
N HIS A 95 12.58 -8.00 -5.90
CA HIS A 95 13.13 -6.74 -5.41
C HIS A 95 12.60 -6.50 -4.01
N MET A 96 13.50 -6.36 -3.03
CA MET A 96 13.14 -6.20 -1.64
C MET A 96 13.82 -4.99 -1.02
N ALA A 97 13.06 -4.18 -0.28
CA ALA A 97 13.59 -3.16 0.60
C ALA A 97 13.19 -3.44 2.05
N THR A 98 14.07 -3.12 2.99
CA THR A 98 13.77 -3.16 4.43
C THR A 98 13.84 -1.75 4.99
N HIS A 99 12.72 -1.24 5.47
CA HIS A 99 12.62 0.08 6.10
C HIS A 99 12.50 -0.05 7.62
N THR A 100 12.85 1.01 8.32
CA THR A 100 12.69 1.09 9.78
C THR A 100 11.70 2.18 10.15
N LEU A 101 10.79 1.86 11.06
CA LEU A 101 9.87 2.80 11.70
C LEU A 101 10.24 2.92 13.17
N LEU A 102 10.62 4.13 13.61
CA LEU A 102 11.07 4.40 14.97
C LEU A 102 10.16 5.44 15.64
N ASP A 103 9.63 5.13 16.82
CA ASP A 103 9.05 6.12 17.73
C ASP A 103 10.17 6.63 18.64
N ALA A 104 10.61 7.87 18.43
CA ALA A 104 11.71 8.45 19.19
C ALA A 104 11.36 8.69 20.68
N ARG A 105 10.08 8.67 21.04
CA ARG A 105 9.62 8.99 22.42
C ARG A 105 9.90 7.87 23.40
N ASP A 106 9.81 6.61 22.96
CA ASP A 106 10.06 5.44 23.81
C ASP A 106 10.94 4.35 23.15
N GLY A 107 11.44 4.61 21.94
CA GLY A 107 12.31 3.68 21.21
C GLY A 107 11.58 2.48 20.62
N ALA A 108 10.25 2.48 20.54
CA ALA A 108 9.51 1.43 19.84
C ALA A 108 9.93 1.40 18.36
N MET A 109 10.30 0.22 17.88
CA MET A 109 10.85 0.04 16.53
C MET A 109 10.13 -1.10 15.81
N TYR A 110 9.80 -0.86 14.55
CA TYR A 110 9.26 -1.84 13.61
C TYR A 110 10.14 -1.89 12.37
N SER A 111 10.34 -3.08 11.81
CA SER A 111 10.94 -3.24 10.49
C SER A 111 9.85 -3.55 9.48
N VAL A 112 9.84 -2.87 8.34
CA VAL A 112 8.87 -3.08 7.27
C VAL A 112 9.62 -3.54 6.04
N GLN A 113 9.39 -4.78 5.61
CA GLN A 113 9.94 -5.28 4.35
C GLN A 113 8.89 -5.17 3.27
N ILE A 114 9.28 -4.63 2.12
CA ILE A 114 8.44 -4.59 0.92
C ILE A 114 9.10 -5.44 -0.14
N VAL A 115 8.35 -6.40 -0.67
CA VAL A 115 8.83 -7.38 -1.65
C VAL A 115 7.97 -7.28 -2.90
N HIS A 116 8.61 -7.07 -4.04
CA HIS A 116 7.96 -6.99 -5.35
C HIS A 116 8.57 -7.99 -6.32
N SER A 117 7.75 -8.49 -7.24
CA SER A 117 8.23 -9.16 -8.44
C SER A 117 7.19 -9.02 -9.54
N ALA A 118 7.57 -8.33 -10.62
CA ALA A 118 6.71 -8.16 -11.78
C ALA A 118 6.35 -9.51 -12.45
N PRO A 119 7.30 -10.45 -12.70
CA PRO A 119 6.97 -11.76 -13.27
C PRO A 119 6.00 -12.59 -12.43
N LEU A 120 6.16 -12.57 -11.10
CA LEU A 120 5.30 -13.30 -10.16
C LEU A 120 3.96 -12.61 -9.88
N LEU A 121 3.76 -11.39 -10.41
CA LEU A 121 2.65 -10.51 -10.04
C LEU A 121 2.54 -10.34 -8.52
N LEU A 122 3.69 -10.22 -7.86
CA LEU A 122 3.82 -10.21 -6.41
C LEU A 122 4.06 -8.78 -5.92
N SER A 123 3.30 -8.40 -4.90
CA SER A 123 3.60 -7.25 -4.04
C SER A 123 3.18 -7.59 -2.62
N MET A 124 4.12 -7.52 -1.69
CA MET A 124 3.96 -7.99 -0.32
C MET A 124 4.65 -7.04 0.66
N ILE A 125 4.02 -6.86 1.83
CA ILE A 125 4.48 -6.01 2.92
C ILE A 125 4.54 -6.90 4.17
N LEU A 126 5.70 -6.96 4.81
CA LEU A 126 5.93 -7.73 6.03
C LEU A 126 6.31 -6.76 7.15
N VAL A 127 5.59 -6.80 8.27
CA VAL A 127 5.85 -5.92 9.41
C VAL A 127 6.35 -6.75 10.58
N TYR A 128 7.59 -6.48 10.99
CA TYR A 128 8.29 -7.16 12.07
C TYR A 128 8.40 -6.27 13.32
N GLY A 129 8.32 -6.90 14.48
CA GLY A 129 8.60 -6.26 15.76
C GLY A 129 10.09 -6.28 16.15
N ARG A 130 10.37 -5.89 17.40
CA ARG A 130 11.73 -5.78 17.98
C ARG A 130 12.58 -7.06 17.91
N GLU A 131 11.94 -8.23 17.94
CA GLU A 131 12.62 -9.54 17.94
C GLU A 131 12.65 -10.20 16.56
N GLN A 132 12.48 -9.43 15.47
CA GLN A 132 12.34 -9.96 14.10
C GLN A 132 11.20 -10.98 13.96
N ARG A 133 10.22 -10.93 14.87
CA ARG A 133 9.00 -11.71 14.76
C ARG A 133 8.04 -11.00 13.81
N LEU A 134 7.58 -11.72 12.79
CA LEU A 134 6.53 -11.24 11.89
C LEU A 134 5.23 -11.02 12.68
N LEU A 135 4.72 -9.79 12.68
CA LEU A 135 3.51 -9.41 13.39
C LEU A 135 2.30 -9.34 12.45
N CYS A 136 2.52 -8.84 11.24
CA CYS A 136 1.50 -8.63 10.24
C CYS A 136 2.10 -8.79 8.83
N MET A 137 1.28 -9.33 7.93
CA MET A 137 1.58 -9.42 6.51
C MET A 137 0.44 -8.76 5.73
N ALA A 138 0.79 -8.06 4.66
CA ALA A 138 -0.17 -7.68 3.64
C ALA A 138 0.34 -8.10 2.27
N HIS A 139 -0.52 -8.58 1.39
CA HIS A 139 -0.13 -8.91 0.04
C HIS A 139 -1.24 -8.65 -0.97
N LEU A 140 -0.84 -8.47 -2.22
CA LEU A 140 -1.75 -8.29 -3.34
C LEU A 140 -2.64 -9.54 -3.48
N VAL A 141 -3.93 -9.34 -3.70
CA VAL A 141 -4.91 -10.40 -3.98
C VAL A 141 -5.50 -10.24 -5.37
N GLY A 142 -5.75 -11.37 -6.03
CA GLY A 142 -6.38 -11.44 -7.34
C GLY A 142 -7.90 -11.45 -7.27
N ALA A 143 -8.54 -11.38 -8.45
CA ALA A 143 -10.00 -11.48 -8.58
C ALA A 143 -10.53 -12.89 -8.23
N ASP A 144 -9.66 -13.88 -8.13
CA ASP A 144 -9.96 -15.24 -7.67
C ASP A 144 -10.08 -15.33 -6.13
N CYS A 145 -9.54 -14.37 -5.40
CA CYS A 145 -9.55 -14.33 -3.93
C CYS A 145 -10.75 -13.59 -3.34
N LEU A 146 -11.49 -12.84 -4.16
CA LEU A 146 -12.63 -12.03 -3.74
C LEU A 146 -13.87 -12.42 -4.54
N PRO A 147 -15.07 -12.29 -3.98
CA PRO A 147 -16.29 -12.54 -4.75
C PRO A 147 -16.39 -11.56 -5.91
N SER A 148 -16.91 -12.04 -7.03
CA SER A 148 -17.30 -11.17 -8.14
C SER A 148 -18.52 -10.35 -7.76
N LYS A 149 -18.72 -9.20 -8.42
CA LYS A 149 -19.88 -8.34 -8.15
C LYS A 149 -21.21 -9.06 -8.37
N GLU A 150 -21.25 -9.99 -9.32
CA GLU A 150 -22.43 -10.80 -9.66
C GLU A 150 -22.72 -11.87 -8.60
N GLN A 151 -21.72 -12.26 -7.80
CA GLN A 151 -21.88 -13.20 -6.68
C GLN A 151 -22.41 -12.51 -5.42
N LEU A 152 -22.41 -11.17 -5.38
CA LEU A 152 -22.89 -10.39 -4.26
C LEU A 152 -24.36 -10.00 -4.46
N ASP A 153 -25.17 -10.18 -3.42
CA ASP A 153 -26.50 -9.58 -3.36
C ASP A 153 -26.36 -8.05 -3.46
N SER A 154 -27.26 -7.39 -4.18
CA SER A 154 -27.25 -5.94 -4.38
C SER A 154 -27.33 -5.15 -3.07
N ASN A 155 -27.81 -5.78 -2.00
CA ASN A 155 -27.84 -5.22 -0.65
C ASN A 155 -26.50 -5.36 0.12
N LEU A 156 -25.56 -6.20 -0.34
CA LEU A 156 -24.27 -6.46 0.31
C LEU A 156 -23.17 -5.51 -0.21
N GLN A 157 -23.42 -4.20 -0.15
CA GLN A 157 -22.46 -3.17 -0.59
C GLN A 157 -21.19 -3.09 0.27
N PHE A 158 -21.15 -3.81 1.40
CA PHE A 158 -20.01 -3.80 2.31
C PHE A 158 -18.95 -4.86 1.99
N LEU A 159 -19.25 -5.85 1.14
CA LEU A 159 -18.31 -6.91 0.82
C LEU A 159 -17.30 -6.45 -0.25
N PRO A 160 -16.00 -6.71 -0.05
CA PRO A 160 -14.97 -6.34 -1.02
C PRO A 160 -15.07 -7.22 -2.26
N HIS A 161 -15.03 -6.58 -3.43
CA HIS A 161 -14.98 -7.21 -4.75
C HIS A 161 -13.96 -6.48 -5.63
N LEU A 162 -13.48 -7.15 -6.69
CA LEU A 162 -12.77 -6.51 -7.79
C LEU A 162 -13.69 -6.45 -9.01
N SER A 163 -13.98 -5.23 -9.48
CA SER A 163 -14.96 -4.95 -10.54
C SER A 163 -14.31 -4.56 -11.87
N SER A 164 -12.99 -4.38 -11.90
CA SER A 164 -12.25 -3.94 -13.10
C SER A 164 -10.80 -4.39 -13.01
N PRO A 165 -10.14 -4.72 -14.13
CA PRO A 165 -8.72 -5.11 -14.16
C PRO A 165 -7.76 -3.99 -13.74
N GLU A 166 -8.25 -2.74 -13.67
CA GLU A 166 -7.47 -1.59 -13.17
C GLU A 166 -7.48 -1.49 -11.64
N GLU A 167 -8.36 -2.25 -10.97
CA GLU A 167 -8.46 -2.31 -9.52
C GLU A 167 -7.44 -3.29 -8.96
N ARG A 168 -6.87 -2.92 -7.81
CA ARG A 168 -5.96 -3.76 -7.05
C ARG A 168 -6.38 -3.78 -5.61
N ALA A 169 -6.18 -4.90 -4.93
CA ALA A 169 -6.47 -5.01 -3.52
C ALA A 169 -5.30 -5.67 -2.77
N PHE A 170 -5.05 -5.18 -1.56
CA PHE A 170 -4.25 -5.85 -0.55
C PHE A 170 -5.17 -6.44 0.50
N VAL A 171 -4.91 -7.68 0.89
CA VAL A 171 -5.39 -8.21 2.18
C VAL A 171 -4.34 -7.91 3.24
N VAL A 172 -4.76 -7.47 4.42
CA VAL A 172 -3.91 -7.26 5.60
C VAL A 172 -4.32 -8.28 6.64
N MET A 173 -3.36 -9.08 7.11
CA MET A 173 -3.61 -10.20 8.01
C MET A 173 -2.57 -10.30 9.12
N ASN A 174 -2.97 -10.87 10.24
CA ASN A 174 -2.12 -11.15 11.38
C ASN A 174 -2.37 -12.58 11.89
N LYS A 175 -1.79 -12.94 13.03
CA LYS A 175 -1.96 -14.27 13.64
C LYS A 175 -3.41 -14.64 14.00
N ASP A 176 -4.29 -13.66 14.14
CA ASP A 176 -5.69 -13.83 14.57
C ASP A 176 -6.65 -13.86 13.36
N GLY A 177 -6.16 -13.59 12.14
CA GLY A 177 -6.92 -13.65 10.89
C GLY A 177 -6.81 -12.39 10.03
N ASP A 178 -7.79 -12.19 9.16
CA ASP A 178 -7.84 -11.05 8.26
C ASP A 178 -8.28 -9.78 9.01
N PHE A 179 -7.46 -8.73 8.93
CA PHE A 179 -7.67 -7.46 9.58
C PHE A 179 -8.41 -6.46 8.68
N ALA A 180 -7.94 -6.32 7.44
CA ALA A 180 -8.47 -5.34 6.49
C ALA A 180 -8.27 -5.78 5.04
N ILE A 181 -9.09 -5.23 4.15
CA ILE A 181 -8.82 -5.23 2.71
C ILE A 181 -8.70 -3.79 2.25
N VAL A 182 -7.62 -3.45 1.55
CA VAL A 182 -7.37 -2.11 1.01
C VAL A 182 -7.41 -2.20 -0.50
N LYS A 183 -8.42 -1.61 -1.12
CA LYS A 183 -8.61 -1.63 -2.57
C LYS A 183 -8.31 -0.25 -3.16
N GLY A 184 -7.60 -0.19 -4.28
CA GLY A 184 -7.22 1.03 -4.98
C GLY A 184 -7.55 0.99 -6.47
N LYS A 185 -7.95 2.15 -7.02
CA LYS A 185 -8.11 2.39 -8.46
C LYS A 185 -7.64 3.80 -8.83
N TRP A 186 -6.88 3.94 -9.90
CA TRP A 186 -6.54 5.27 -10.43
C TRP A 186 -7.69 5.85 -11.24
N THR A 187 -7.97 7.14 -11.07
CA THR A 187 -9.06 7.83 -11.77
C THR A 187 -8.66 9.26 -12.16
N GLY A 188 -9.30 9.81 -13.19
CA GLY A 188 -9.15 11.23 -13.55
C GLY A 188 -7.81 11.62 -14.20
N PHE A 189 -6.98 10.66 -14.58
CA PHE A 189 -5.79 10.93 -15.39
C PHE A 189 -6.20 11.33 -16.81
N SER A 190 -5.63 12.43 -17.30
CA SER A 190 -5.78 12.85 -18.69
C SER A 190 -4.49 13.47 -19.19
N ARG A 191 -4.07 13.08 -20.40
CA ARG A 191 -2.88 13.67 -21.03
C ARG A 191 -3.19 15.08 -21.53
N ARG A 192 -2.17 15.95 -21.55
CA ARG A 192 -2.26 17.24 -22.22
C ARG A 192 -2.56 16.98 -23.69
N ILE A 193 -3.57 17.67 -24.22
CA ILE A 193 -3.87 17.66 -25.64
C ILE A 193 -3.34 18.99 -26.20
N PRO A 194 -2.27 18.97 -27.02
CA PRO A 194 -1.79 20.17 -27.71
C PRO A 194 -2.95 20.80 -28.49
N GLY A 195 -3.04 22.14 -28.46
CA GLY A 195 -4.01 22.85 -29.28
C GLY A 195 -3.54 22.87 -30.74
N GLU A 196 -4.48 22.78 -31.68
CA GLU A 196 -4.19 23.07 -33.09
C GLU A 196 -3.97 24.59 -33.29
N LYS A 197 -3.49 25.01 -34.48
CA LYS A 197 -3.23 26.43 -34.76
C LYS A 197 -4.48 27.28 -34.50
N GLY A 198 -4.42 28.13 -33.49
CA GLY A 198 -5.51 29.03 -33.08
C GLY A 198 -6.32 28.53 -31.89
N GLU A 199 -6.15 27.28 -31.45
CA GLU A 199 -6.84 26.72 -30.29
C GLU A 199 -5.94 26.67 -29.04
N LYS A 200 -6.54 26.91 -27.87
CA LYS A 200 -5.84 26.74 -26.59
C LYS A 200 -5.70 25.24 -26.29
N ALA A 201 -4.47 24.82 -25.95
CA ALA A 201 -4.21 23.45 -25.51
C ALA A 201 -5.07 23.10 -24.28
N LYS A 202 -5.62 21.87 -24.26
CA LYS A 202 -6.32 21.36 -23.07
C LYS A 202 -5.28 20.92 -22.03
N PRO A 203 -5.31 21.47 -20.80
CA PRO A 203 -4.42 21.01 -19.75
C PRO A 203 -4.74 19.54 -19.44
N GLY A 204 -3.71 18.75 -19.17
CA GLY A 204 -3.91 17.41 -18.64
C GLY A 204 -4.08 17.42 -17.13
N SER A 205 -4.44 16.26 -16.59
CA SER A 205 -4.66 16.03 -15.17
C SER A 205 -3.83 14.81 -14.74
N PRO A 206 -3.08 14.89 -13.62
CA PRO A 206 -2.38 13.73 -13.09
C PRO A 206 -3.36 12.66 -12.58
N GLY A 207 -4.62 13.01 -12.33
CA GLY A 207 -5.58 12.11 -11.72
C GLY A 207 -5.27 11.84 -10.24
N LYS A 208 -5.88 10.81 -9.68
CA LYS A 208 -5.82 10.49 -8.25
C LYS A 208 -6.10 9.01 -8.01
N LEU A 209 -5.56 8.48 -6.91
CA LEU A 209 -5.91 7.16 -6.40
C LEU A 209 -7.19 7.25 -5.58
N ARG A 210 -8.22 6.51 -5.96
CA ARG A 210 -9.40 6.25 -5.13
C ARG A 210 -9.17 4.98 -4.32
N VAL A 211 -9.41 5.06 -3.02
CA VAL A 211 -9.20 3.95 -2.08
C VAL A 211 -10.51 3.61 -1.38
N ASP A 212 -10.81 2.31 -1.35
CA ASP A 212 -11.83 1.72 -0.47
C ASP A 212 -11.12 0.84 0.56
N ALA A 213 -11.10 1.27 1.82
CA ALA A 213 -10.47 0.54 2.93
C ALA A 213 -11.54 -0.14 3.80
N PHE A 214 -11.58 -1.47 3.73
CA PHE A 214 -12.51 -2.33 4.45
C PHE A 214 -11.87 -2.76 5.78
N ASN A 215 -12.49 -2.38 6.88
CA ASN A 215 -12.13 -2.87 8.21
C ASN A 215 -12.97 -4.11 8.53
N LEU A 216 -12.35 -5.29 8.53
CA LEU A 216 -13.06 -6.56 8.68
C LEU A 216 -13.47 -6.83 10.13
N LEU A 217 -12.77 -6.24 11.10
CA LEU A 217 -13.10 -6.35 12.52
C LEU A 217 -14.34 -5.53 12.90
N LYS A 218 -14.50 -4.35 12.29
CA LYS A 218 -15.61 -3.42 12.56
C LYS A 218 -16.73 -3.49 11.53
N ASN A 219 -16.52 -4.24 10.45
CA ASN A 219 -17.39 -4.30 9.27
C ASN A 219 -17.73 -2.90 8.72
N THR A 220 -16.72 -2.06 8.54
CA THR A 220 -16.87 -0.69 8.02
C THR A 220 -16.01 -0.45 6.79
N ILE A 221 -16.42 0.51 5.97
CA ILE A 221 -15.65 0.95 4.80
C ILE A 221 -15.34 2.43 4.92
N GLN A 222 -14.07 2.77 4.74
CA GLN A 222 -13.60 4.14 4.58
C GLN A 222 -13.25 4.37 3.10
N LYS A 223 -13.83 5.40 2.49
CA LYS A 223 -13.57 5.77 1.10
C LYS A 223 -12.92 7.13 1.05
N PHE A 224 -11.79 7.25 0.35
CA PHE A 224 -11.04 8.51 0.22
C PHE A 224 -10.24 8.52 -1.08
N GLU A 225 -9.70 9.69 -1.42
CA GLU A 225 -8.90 9.91 -2.62
C GLU A 225 -7.55 10.52 -2.24
N ILE A 226 -6.49 10.14 -2.95
CA ILE A 226 -5.14 10.66 -2.72
C ILE A 226 -4.47 10.98 -4.07
N PRO A 227 -3.95 12.21 -4.25
CA PRO A 227 -4.14 13.37 -3.36
C PRO A 227 -5.60 13.84 -3.31
N GLU A 228 -5.95 14.54 -2.23
CA GLU A 228 -7.26 15.19 -2.09
C GLU A 228 -7.40 16.38 -3.07
N SER A 229 -8.58 16.98 -3.14
CA SER A 229 -8.87 18.12 -4.03
C SER A 229 -8.02 19.36 -3.76
N ASP A 230 -7.49 19.50 -2.54
CA ASP A 230 -6.56 20.56 -2.14
C ASP A 230 -5.09 20.24 -2.51
N GLY A 231 -4.85 19.09 -3.14
CA GLY A 231 -3.52 18.60 -3.52
C GLY A 231 -2.75 17.95 -2.38
N THR A 232 -3.33 17.83 -1.18
CA THR A 232 -2.66 17.17 -0.06
C THR A 232 -2.67 15.66 -0.25
N ALA A 233 -1.51 15.03 -0.10
CA ALA A 233 -1.38 13.57 -0.15
C ALA A 233 -1.47 12.95 1.25
N GLN A 234 -2.29 13.52 2.13
CA GLN A 234 -2.54 13.05 3.49
C GLN A 234 -3.76 12.14 3.50
N PHE A 235 -3.73 11.12 4.34
CA PHE A 235 -4.85 10.18 4.44
C PHE A 235 -4.90 9.54 5.83
N ILE A 236 -6.10 9.06 6.18
CA ILE A 236 -6.39 8.39 7.43
C ILE A 236 -7.01 7.04 7.10
N ILE A 237 -6.49 5.97 7.71
CA ILE A 237 -7.03 4.62 7.61
C ILE A 237 -7.17 4.03 9.01
N GLY A 238 -8.42 3.77 9.42
CA GLY A 238 -8.72 3.33 10.78
C GLY A 238 -8.24 4.34 11.82
N ASP A 239 -7.33 3.90 12.68
CA ASP A 239 -6.73 4.71 13.75
C ASP A 239 -5.33 5.25 13.40
N ALA A 240 -4.92 5.17 12.13
CA ALA A 240 -3.63 5.63 11.66
C ALA A 240 -3.74 6.69 10.55
N GLN A 241 -2.74 7.55 10.50
CA GLN A 241 -2.65 8.67 9.57
C GLN A 241 -1.23 8.77 9.02
N ALA A 242 -1.11 9.03 7.73
CA ALA A 242 0.16 9.30 7.08
C ALA A 242 -0.02 10.33 5.96
N ARG A 243 1.10 10.76 5.40
CA ARG A 243 1.16 11.61 4.21
C ARG A 243 2.18 11.03 3.26
N LEU A 244 1.84 10.81 1.98
CA LEU A 244 2.76 10.22 1.00
C LEU A 244 4.04 11.06 0.85
N THR A 245 3.92 12.39 0.95
CA THR A 245 5.05 13.33 0.91
C THR A 245 5.84 13.42 2.21
N GLY A 246 5.31 12.86 3.31
CA GLY A 246 5.92 12.90 4.63
C GLY A 246 6.74 11.65 4.96
N LYS A 247 7.30 11.62 6.17
CA LYS A 247 8.04 10.48 6.73
C LYS A 247 7.44 9.97 8.04
N ARG A 248 6.22 10.39 8.41
CA ARG A 248 5.64 10.09 9.71
C ARG A 248 4.33 9.34 9.57
N ILE A 249 4.13 8.38 10.47
CA ILE A 249 2.86 7.69 10.69
C ILE A 249 2.42 8.00 12.11
N HIS A 250 1.24 8.59 12.24
CA HIS A 250 0.57 8.73 13.52
C HIS A 250 -0.38 7.55 13.71
N CYS A 251 -0.29 6.79 14.81
CA CYS A 251 -1.15 5.63 15.05
C CYS A 251 -1.68 5.60 16.48
N ARG A 252 -3.01 5.53 16.63
CA ARG A 252 -3.71 5.54 17.92
C ARG A 252 -4.27 4.18 18.34
N SER A 253 -3.64 3.10 17.90
CA SER A 253 -4.13 1.73 18.05
C SER A 253 -3.07 0.78 18.62
N THR A 254 -3.54 -0.17 19.42
CA THR A 254 -2.79 -1.36 19.88
C THR A 254 -2.41 -2.29 18.74
N LEU A 255 -3.16 -2.27 17.64
CA LEU A 255 -2.89 -3.00 16.40
C LEU A 255 -1.98 -2.17 15.49
N THR A 256 -0.83 -1.74 16.03
CA THR A 256 0.07 -0.81 15.33
C THR A 256 0.64 -1.43 14.05
N ALA A 257 1.00 -2.71 14.07
CA ALA A 257 1.60 -3.39 12.92
C ALA A 257 0.64 -3.51 11.74
N GLU A 258 -0.63 -3.79 12.01
CA GLU A 258 -1.71 -3.90 11.03
C GLU A 258 -2.02 -2.54 10.39
N HIS A 259 -1.99 -1.47 11.19
CA HIS A 259 -2.14 -0.12 10.67
C HIS A 259 -0.93 0.33 9.85
N ILE A 260 0.30 -0.04 10.24
CA ILE A 260 1.50 0.17 9.42
C ILE A 260 1.32 -0.52 8.07
N ALA A 261 0.95 -1.82 8.05
CA ALA A 261 0.72 -2.56 6.83
C ALA A 261 -0.38 -1.93 5.96
N SER A 262 -1.44 -1.41 6.58
CA SER A 262 -2.53 -0.70 5.88
C SER A 262 -2.05 0.61 5.23
N ILE A 263 -1.23 1.41 5.92
CA ILE A 263 -0.62 2.63 5.36
C ILE A 263 0.28 2.29 4.17
N PHE A 264 1.14 1.28 4.30
CA PHE A 264 2.00 0.83 3.22
C PHE A 264 1.20 0.21 2.06
N SER A 265 0.06 -0.42 2.33
CA SER A 265 -0.83 -0.92 1.27
C SER A 265 -1.37 0.22 0.42
N VAL A 266 -1.83 1.32 1.04
CA VAL A 266 -2.27 2.52 0.32
C VAL A 266 -1.14 3.14 -0.50
N ALA A 267 0.04 3.31 0.10
CA ALA A 267 1.21 3.87 -0.59
C ALA A 267 1.68 2.97 -1.75
N THR A 268 1.62 1.66 -1.58
CA THR A 268 1.97 0.70 -2.63
C THR A 268 0.94 0.71 -3.75
N LEU A 269 -0.36 0.73 -3.44
CA LEU A 269 -1.42 0.89 -4.44
C LEU A 269 -1.28 2.20 -5.22
N PHE A 270 -0.86 3.28 -4.57
CA PHE A 270 -0.56 4.53 -5.26
C PHE A 270 0.50 4.31 -6.35
N VAL A 271 1.59 3.62 -6.02
CA VAL A 271 2.66 3.32 -6.98
C VAL A 271 2.20 2.34 -8.07
N LEU A 272 1.48 1.27 -7.71
CA LEU A 272 1.08 0.20 -8.65
C LEU A 272 0.00 0.65 -9.64
N CYS A 273 -0.93 1.51 -9.20
CA CYS A 273 -2.05 1.99 -10.02
C CYS A 273 -1.72 3.28 -10.79
N ASN A 274 -0.68 4.03 -10.40
CA ASN A 274 -0.34 5.29 -11.06
C ASN A 274 0.06 5.06 -12.54
N PRO A 275 -0.58 5.74 -13.51
CA PRO A 275 -0.26 5.65 -14.93
C PRO A 275 1.02 6.39 -15.35
N ASP A 276 1.67 7.13 -14.44
CA ASP A 276 2.91 7.88 -14.70
C ASP A 276 4.01 6.98 -15.29
N LYS A 277 4.70 7.48 -16.32
CA LYS A 277 5.71 6.73 -17.09
C LYS A 277 7.14 7.18 -16.81
N ILE A 278 7.59 7.14 -15.56
CA ILE A 278 8.98 7.50 -15.20
C ILE A 278 10.08 6.66 -15.91
N ARG A 279 9.69 5.68 -16.73
CA ARG A 279 10.57 4.82 -17.54
C ARG A 279 10.58 5.09 -19.04
N ALA A 280 9.80 6.03 -19.57
CA ALA A 280 9.90 6.34 -21.00
C ALA A 280 10.96 7.43 -21.19
N GLU A 281 12.12 7.09 -21.77
CA GLU A 281 13.15 8.05 -22.19
C GLU A 281 12.58 9.22 -23.03
N SER A 282 11.39 9.04 -23.60
CA SER A 282 10.66 10.02 -24.41
C SER A 282 9.56 10.79 -23.67
N ASP A 283 9.37 10.62 -22.35
CA ASP A 283 8.22 11.21 -21.66
C ASP A 283 8.46 12.67 -21.27
N THR A 284 8.12 13.58 -22.18
CA THR A 284 8.11 15.02 -21.94
C THR A 284 6.81 15.50 -21.29
N THR A 285 5.94 14.59 -20.82
CA THR A 285 4.68 14.98 -20.20
C THR A 285 4.94 15.49 -18.79
N THR A 286 4.91 16.82 -18.62
CA THR A 286 4.96 17.54 -17.34
C THR A 286 3.73 17.31 -16.45
N ILE A 287 2.98 16.22 -16.66
CA ILE A 287 1.74 15.90 -15.95
C ILE A 287 2.00 14.64 -15.13
N GLY A 288 2.16 14.82 -13.83
CA GLY A 288 2.42 13.75 -12.89
C GLY A 288 2.77 14.35 -11.53
N TYR A 289 2.65 13.54 -10.49
CA TYR A 289 3.11 13.94 -9.16
C TYR A 289 4.63 13.76 -9.06
N PRO A 290 5.36 14.59 -8.29
CA PRO A 290 6.79 14.43 -8.09
C PRO A 290 7.08 13.28 -7.10
N CYS A 291 6.62 12.07 -7.42
CA CYS A 291 6.66 10.90 -6.54
C CYS A 291 8.09 10.45 -6.22
N HIS A 292 9.07 10.76 -7.08
CA HIS A 292 10.49 10.55 -6.77
C HIS A 292 10.98 11.40 -5.57
N LYS A 293 10.19 12.37 -5.10
CA LYS A 293 10.47 13.18 -3.89
C LYS A 293 9.63 12.75 -2.69
N TRP A 294 8.71 11.80 -2.86
CA TRP A 294 7.75 11.41 -1.83
C TRP A 294 8.27 10.16 -1.11
N PRO A 295 8.61 10.25 0.19
CA PRO A 295 9.30 9.16 0.88
C PRO A 295 8.52 7.84 0.89
N PHE A 296 7.20 7.88 1.02
CA PHE A 296 6.39 6.66 1.01
C PHE A 296 6.30 6.02 -0.38
N THR A 297 6.28 6.78 -1.47
CA THR A 297 6.27 6.18 -2.80
C THR A 297 7.62 5.56 -3.13
N ILE A 298 8.73 6.21 -2.75
CA ILE A 298 10.08 5.62 -2.87
C ILE A 298 10.17 4.34 -2.03
N ALA A 299 9.75 4.38 -0.77
CA ALA A 299 9.73 3.20 0.09
C ALA A 299 8.91 2.06 -0.54
N CYS A 300 7.80 2.37 -1.20
CA CYS A 300 6.96 1.39 -1.88
C CYS A 300 7.47 0.93 -3.27
N GLY A 301 8.70 1.28 -3.67
CA GLY A 301 9.31 0.79 -4.91
C GLY A 301 9.01 1.64 -6.13
N TYR A 302 8.69 2.92 -5.96
CA TYR A 302 8.58 3.82 -7.10
C TYR A 302 9.91 3.92 -7.85
N GLY A 303 9.93 3.54 -9.13
CA GLY A 303 11.13 3.40 -9.95
C GLY A 303 11.55 1.95 -10.17
N GLU A 304 11.13 1.03 -9.29
CA GLU A 304 11.53 -0.38 -9.28
C GLU A 304 10.69 -1.28 -10.19
N ALA A 305 11.20 -2.47 -10.52
CA ALA A 305 10.53 -3.47 -11.35
C ALA A 305 9.37 -4.16 -10.61
N ILE A 306 8.25 -3.45 -10.55
CA ILE A 306 7.04 -3.82 -9.82
C ILE A 306 5.88 -4.16 -10.78
N PRO A 307 4.88 -4.96 -10.34
CA PRO A 307 3.81 -5.42 -11.22
C PRO A 307 2.77 -4.32 -11.50
N THR A 308 3.11 -3.15 -12.03
CA THR A 308 2.17 -2.03 -12.29
C THR A 308 1.01 -2.37 -13.23
N ASN A 309 -0.06 -1.56 -13.25
CA ASN A 309 -1.13 -1.71 -14.25
C ASN A 309 -0.60 -1.63 -15.69
N ARG A 310 0.46 -0.84 -15.91
CA ARG A 310 1.14 -0.77 -17.20
C ARG A 310 1.82 -2.08 -17.58
N TYR A 311 2.56 -2.69 -16.65
CA TYR A 311 3.21 -3.98 -16.88
C TYR A 311 2.20 -5.04 -17.34
N LEU A 312 1.02 -5.08 -16.71
CA LEU A 312 -0.07 -5.95 -17.10
C LEU A 312 -0.61 -5.64 -18.51
N SER A 313 -0.78 -4.36 -18.85
CA SER A 313 -1.33 -3.95 -20.15
C SER A 313 -0.38 -4.24 -21.34
N THR A 314 0.91 -4.38 -21.09
CA THR A 314 1.97 -4.58 -22.10
C THR A 314 2.43 -6.03 -22.20
N GLY A 315 1.76 -6.97 -21.54
CA GLY A 315 2.13 -8.39 -21.58
C GLY A 315 3.50 -8.70 -20.97
N GLY A 316 4.08 -7.78 -20.18
CA GLY A 316 5.39 -7.95 -19.55
C GLY A 316 6.60 -7.64 -20.45
N GLU A 317 6.40 -7.08 -21.65
CA GLU A 317 7.48 -6.78 -22.60
C GLU A 317 8.36 -5.56 -22.22
N ASP A 318 7.89 -4.70 -21.31
CA ASP A 318 8.64 -3.53 -20.76
C ASP A 318 9.69 -3.94 -19.68
N GLY A 319 10.15 -5.20 -19.69
CA GLY A 319 11.16 -5.71 -18.78
C GLY A 319 12.59 -5.32 -19.19
N ALA A 320 13.32 -4.70 -18.25
CA ALA A 320 14.79 -4.59 -18.23
C ALA A 320 15.50 -3.43 -18.96
N SER A 321 15.01 -2.19 -18.86
CA SER A 321 15.91 -1.03 -18.76
C SER A 321 15.75 -0.37 -17.39
N GLY A 322 16.26 -1.05 -16.37
CA GLY A 322 16.45 -0.44 -15.05
C GLY A 322 17.49 0.67 -15.17
N ILE A 323 17.05 1.91 -15.33
CA ILE A 323 17.90 3.03 -14.94
C ILE A 323 17.78 3.10 -13.43
N ASP A 324 18.76 2.48 -12.78
CA ASP A 324 19.01 2.57 -11.35
C ASP A 324 19.15 4.05 -10.96
N LEU A 325 18.09 4.61 -10.37
CA LEU A 325 18.03 6.00 -9.93
C LEU A 325 17.86 6.07 -8.41
N THR A 326 18.77 5.45 -7.66
CA THR A 326 19.01 5.80 -6.24
C THR A 326 20.45 5.45 -5.86
N PRO A 327 21.24 6.28 -5.11
CA PRO A 327 20.99 7.62 -4.56
C PRO A 327 22.17 8.60 -4.81
N ILE A 328 22.13 9.41 -5.88
CA ILE A 328 23.02 10.60 -6.01
C ILE A 328 22.29 11.90 -5.62
N MET A 329 20.95 11.90 -5.57
CA MET A 329 20.19 13.12 -5.34
C MET A 329 19.91 13.44 -3.86
N LEU A 330 20.14 12.51 -2.93
CA LEU A 330 19.93 12.77 -1.50
C LEU A 330 21.13 13.42 -0.79
N ALA A 331 22.29 13.53 -1.48
CA ALA A 331 23.52 14.11 -0.92
C ALA A 331 23.77 15.58 -1.33
N VAL A 332 22.94 16.20 -2.17
CA VAL A 332 23.19 17.55 -2.73
C VAL A 332 22.13 18.60 -2.29
N CYS A 333 21.42 18.35 -1.18
CA CYS A 333 20.55 19.36 -0.56
C CYS A 333 21.13 19.87 0.77
N GLY A 334 22.45 20.02 0.83
CA GLY A 334 23.19 20.61 1.94
C GLY A 334 24.40 21.38 1.43
N GLY A 335 24.17 22.55 0.83
CA GLY A 335 25.27 23.41 0.36
C GLY A 335 24.75 24.64 -0.38
N SER A 336 24.72 25.76 0.34
CA SER A 336 24.52 27.10 -0.20
C SER A 336 25.55 27.41 -1.30
N GLY A 337 25.14 28.04 -2.41
CA GLY A 337 26.08 28.60 -3.39
C GLY A 337 25.42 29.01 -4.71
N ASP A 338 25.58 30.28 -5.05
CA ASP A 338 25.09 30.97 -6.24
C ASP A 338 25.59 30.42 -7.59
N ALA A 339 24.79 30.76 -8.62
CA ALA A 339 25.16 31.04 -10.01
C ALA A 339 25.55 29.89 -10.95
N GLY A 340 25.09 30.02 -12.22
CA GLY A 340 25.81 29.48 -13.36
C GLY A 340 24.95 28.84 -14.44
N ALA A 341 24.83 29.52 -15.57
CA ALA A 341 24.16 29.08 -16.78
C ALA A 341 24.86 27.92 -17.53
N CYS A 342 24.08 27.12 -18.27
CA CYS A 342 24.43 26.62 -19.61
C CYS A 342 23.11 26.29 -20.34
N GLY A 343 22.86 26.61 -21.61
CA GLY A 343 23.76 27.02 -22.67
C GLY A 343 23.81 25.96 -23.77
N ALA A 344 22.82 25.99 -24.68
CA ALA A 344 22.84 25.57 -26.08
C ALA A 344 23.63 24.32 -26.56
N CYS A 345 22.89 23.40 -27.21
CA CYS A 345 23.29 22.66 -28.40
C CYS A 345 22.00 22.10 -29.06
N GLY A 346 21.72 22.17 -30.36
CA GLY A 346 22.54 22.55 -31.52
C GLY A 346 22.52 21.44 -32.57
N ALA A 347 21.49 21.43 -33.43
CA ALA A 347 21.44 20.86 -34.80
C ALA A 347 21.67 19.35 -35.07
N CYS A 348 21.14 18.95 -36.25
CA CYS A 348 21.37 17.69 -37.00
C CYS A 348 20.62 16.45 -36.47
N GLY A 349 19.90 15.64 -37.24
CA GLY A 349 19.88 15.40 -38.68
C GLY A 349 19.58 13.90 -38.89
N ALA A 350 19.04 13.56 -40.07
CA ALA A 350 18.77 12.21 -40.58
C ALA A 350 17.43 11.55 -40.21
N CYS A 351 16.50 11.77 -41.13
CA CYS A 351 15.54 10.79 -41.63
C CYS A 351 16.27 9.50 -42.03
N GLY A 352 15.69 8.32 -41.73
CA GLY A 352 16.05 7.09 -42.42
C GLY A 352 15.99 5.83 -41.56
N ALA A 353 14.86 5.12 -41.62
CA ALA A 353 14.80 3.67 -41.80
C ALA A 353 13.34 3.21 -41.71
N CYS A 354 12.68 3.23 -42.86
CA CYS A 354 11.48 2.44 -43.10
C CYS A 354 11.93 1.01 -43.39
N GLY A 355 11.35 0.01 -42.70
CA GLY A 355 11.49 -1.41 -43.02
C GLY A 355 11.04 -2.26 -41.83
N GLY A 356 10.01 -3.09 -41.91
CA GLY A 356 9.13 -3.40 -43.01
C GLY A 356 7.99 -4.33 -42.59
N CYS A 357 7.05 -4.46 -43.54
CA CYS A 357 6.16 -5.59 -43.87
C CYS A 357 5.33 -6.30 -42.78
N GLY A 358 4.00 -6.26 -42.98
CA GLY A 358 3.08 -7.23 -42.37
C GLY A 358 1.59 -6.95 -42.59
N SER A 359 1.11 -6.93 -43.84
CA SER A 359 -0.11 -7.66 -44.27
C SER A 359 -0.61 -7.15 -45.63
N CYS A 360 -0.67 -8.09 -46.55
CA CYS A 360 -1.37 -8.02 -47.82
C CYS A 360 -2.77 -8.61 -47.62
N GLY A 361 -3.80 -7.84 -47.98
CA GLY A 361 -5.18 -8.29 -47.95
C GLY A 361 -6.05 -7.48 -48.92
N GLY A 362 -6.28 -8.05 -50.11
CA GLY A 362 -7.51 -7.85 -50.88
C GLY A 362 -7.63 -6.58 -51.74
N CYS A 363 -7.35 -6.70 -53.03
CA CYS A 363 -8.07 -5.96 -54.08
C CYS A 363 -8.42 -6.94 -55.21
N GLY A 364 -9.72 -7.16 -55.38
CA GLY A 364 -10.28 -7.95 -56.46
C GLY A 364 -10.50 -7.12 -57.72
N GLY A 365 -10.33 -7.79 -58.86
CA GLY A 365 -11.23 -7.71 -59.99
C GLY A 365 -11.22 -6.45 -60.86
N CYS A 366 -10.46 -6.48 -61.96
CA CYS A 366 -10.85 -5.90 -63.24
C CYS A 366 -10.45 -6.88 -64.36
N GLY A 367 -11.40 -7.66 -64.87
CA GLY A 367 -11.37 -8.10 -66.28
C GLY A 367 -11.77 -6.89 -67.14
N GLY A 368 -11.23 -6.64 -68.32
CA GLY A 368 -10.89 -7.59 -69.38
C GLY A 368 -11.70 -7.12 -70.59
N CYS A 369 -11.04 -6.40 -71.50
CA CYS A 369 -11.61 -5.98 -72.78
C CYS A 369 -11.71 -7.20 -73.71
N GLY A 370 -12.88 -7.37 -74.32
CA GLY A 370 -13.20 -8.34 -75.36
C GLY A 370 -14.60 -8.07 -75.86
#